data_AF-A0A4U9HAY4-F1
#
_entry.id   AF-A0A4U9HAY4-F1
#
_cell.length_a   1.000
_cell.length_b   1.000
_cell.length_c   1.000
_cell.angle_alpha   90.00
_cell.angle_beta   90.00
_cell.angle_gamma   90.00
#
_symmetry.space_group_name_H-M   'P 1'
#
loop_
_entity.id
_entity.type
_entity.pdbx_description
1 polymer ?
#
loop_
_entity_poly.entity_id
_entity_poly.type
_entity_poly.pdbx_seq_one_letter_code
_entity_poly.pdbx_strand_id
1 'polypeptide(L)'
;MTSPFKDCILEGGMTKEENGKSELYYNEIIAKDEIDNLLSPKVFTSIKRYTKESVSDRLLSFISNDNILLKGNNLIALHCLKKRFINSVKLIYIDPPYNTGNDSFRYNDKFNRSTWLTFMKNRLSIAKELLRDDGIIFVQCDDKEHSSLRFLMDDIFGRDNFLNNIVVKTSDPSGLKVVNPSPYSQTEYLLMFCKDRSKYTYTPQFVKSSYDPSYGKFIKKHK
;
A
#
# COMPACT_ATOMS: atom_id res chain seq x y z
N MET A 1 16.51 17.50 -4.56
CA MET A 1 17.04 16.71 -5.68
C MET A 1 15.89 15.98 -6.34
N THR A 2 15.61 16.26 -7.60
CA THR A 2 14.62 15.53 -8.41
C THR A 2 15.21 14.17 -8.78
N SER A 3 14.57 13.08 -8.35
CA SER A 3 14.97 11.72 -8.67
C SER A 3 14.92 11.50 -10.20
N PRO A 4 15.93 10.87 -10.83
CA PRO A 4 15.99 10.66 -12.28
C PRO A 4 14.86 9.77 -12.84
N PHE A 5 14.05 9.15 -11.98
CA PHE A 5 12.90 8.31 -12.35
C PHE A 5 11.56 8.92 -11.96
N LYS A 6 11.53 10.22 -11.63
CA LYS A 6 10.29 10.90 -11.21
C LYS A 6 9.21 10.83 -12.29
N ASP A 7 9.62 10.80 -13.55
CA ASP A 7 8.77 10.89 -14.74
C ASP A 7 8.74 9.54 -15.49
N CYS A 8 8.73 8.43 -14.74
CA CYS A 8 8.71 7.08 -15.31
C CYS A 8 7.53 6.24 -14.77
N ILE A 9 7.02 5.38 -15.63
CA ILE A 9 6.03 4.35 -15.30
C ILE A 9 6.69 2.99 -15.36
N LEU A 10 6.53 2.22 -14.28
CA LEU A 10 7.04 0.87 -14.17
C LEU A 10 5.86 -0.12 -14.10
N GLU A 11 5.73 -0.91 -15.17
CA GLU A 11 4.76 -2.00 -15.24
C GLU A 11 5.04 -3.04 -14.16
N GLY A 12 6.33 -3.40 -14.00
CA GLY A 12 6.85 -4.34 -13.00
C GLY A 12 6.41 -5.78 -13.26
N GLY A 13 7.35 -6.68 -13.55
CA GLY A 13 7.06 -8.11 -13.65
C GLY A 13 6.54 -8.66 -12.32
N MET A 14 5.48 -9.46 -12.36
CA MET A 14 4.76 -9.95 -11.16
C MET A 14 4.98 -11.43 -10.88
N THR A 15 5.71 -12.15 -11.74
CA THR A 15 5.95 -13.59 -11.60
C THR A 15 7.43 -13.95 -11.76
N LYS A 16 7.87 -15.05 -11.13
CA LYS A 16 9.25 -15.56 -11.28
C LYS A 16 9.60 -15.94 -12.73
N GLU A 17 8.61 -16.22 -13.58
CA GLU A 17 8.81 -16.51 -15.01
C GLU A 17 9.15 -15.25 -15.83
N GLU A 18 8.86 -14.07 -15.28
CA GLU A 18 9.26 -12.78 -15.83
C GLU A 18 10.61 -12.31 -15.27
N ASN A 19 11.23 -13.08 -14.36
CA ASN A 19 12.58 -12.80 -13.87
C ASN A 19 13.59 -12.90 -15.01
N GLY A 20 14.25 -11.79 -15.32
CA GLY A 20 15.24 -11.68 -16.39
C GLY A 20 14.75 -10.97 -17.65
N LYS A 21 13.44 -10.71 -17.79
CA LYS A 21 12.98 -9.67 -18.72
C LYS A 21 13.35 -8.32 -18.13
N SER A 22 13.94 -7.44 -18.94
CA SER A 22 14.28 -6.07 -18.51
C SER A 22 13.03 -5.42 -17.93
N GLU A 23 13.10 -4.96 -16.69
CA GLU A 23 12.09 -4.07 -16.12
C GLU A 23 11.87 -2.92 -17.11
N LEU A 24 10.68 -2.87 -17.72
CA LEU A 24 10.37 -1.83 -18.70
C LEU A 24 10.01 -0.56 -17.94
N TYR A 25 10.96 0.38 -17.97
CA TYR A 25 10.73 1.76 -17.59
C TYR A 25 10.27 2.53 -18.81
N TYR A 26 9.05 3.03 -18.76
CA TYR A 26 8.54 3.94 -19.76
C TYR A 26 8.69 5.37 -19.23
N ASN A 27 9.43 6.23 -19.94
CA ASN A 27 9.49 7.64 -19.61
C ASN A 27 8.18 8.33 -20.05
N GLU A 28 7.58 9.14 -19.19
CA GLU A 28 6.27 9.77 -19.42
C GLU A 28 6.22 10.68 -20.66
N ILE A 29 7.35 11.26 -21.06
CA ILE A 29 7.46 12.15 -22.22
C ILE A 29 7.80 11.35 -23.48
N ILE A 30 8.80 10.48 -23.39
CA ILE A 30 9.36 9.78 -24.56
C ILE A 30 8.47 8.61 -25.00
N ALA A 31 7.93 7.86 -24.04
CA ALA A 31 7.13 6.65 -24.27
C ALA A 31 5.63 6.90 -24.09
N LYS A 32 5.17 8.12 -24.36
CA LYS A 32 3.79 8.55 -24.08
C LYS A 32 2.75 7.66 -24.76
N ASP A 33 2.92 7.33 -26.03
CA ASP A 33 1.97 6.49 -26.78
C ASP A 33 1.94 5.05 -26.25
N GLU A 34 3.07 4.52 -25.82
CA GLU A 34 3.18 3.18 -25.22
C GLU A 34 2.51 3.15 -23.84
N ILE A 35 2.72 4.18 -23.03
CA ILE A 35 2.07 4.40 -21.74
C ILE A 35 0.55 4.53 -21.94
N ASP A 36 0.11 5.38 -22.87
CA ASP A 36 -1.30 5.61 -23.13
C ASP A 36 -1.98 4.30 -23.58
N ASN A 37 -1.32 3.49 -24.39
CA ASN A 37 -1.79 2.16 -24.76
C ASN A 37 -1.78 1.17 -23.58
N LEU A 38 -0.72 1.16 -22.77
CA LEU A 38 -0.57 0.27 -21.61
C LEU A 38 -1.65 0.53 -20.56
N LEU A 39 -1.89 1.81 -20.26
CA LEU A 39 -2.83 2.30 -19.26
C LEU A 39 -4.23 2.53 -19.83
N SER A 40 -4.40 2.35 -21.14
CA SER A 40 -5.70 2.37 -21.76
C SER A 40 -6.62 1.36 -21.05
N PRO A 41 -7.90 1.69 -20.87
CA PRO A 41 -8.82 0.79 -20.20
C PRO A 41 -8.99 -0.46 -21.04
N LYS A 42 -8.36 -1.54 -20.59
CA LYS A 42 -8.53 -2.85 -21.20
C LYS A 42 -9.88 -3.40 -20.76
N VAL A 43 -10.64 -3.92 -21.71
CA VAL A 43 -11.88 -4.63 -21.41
C VAL A 43 -11.54 -5.78 -20.47
N PHE A 44 -12.22 -5.86 -19.33
CA PHE A 44 -12.01 -6.98 -18.43
C PHE A 44 -12.60 -8.25 -19.05
N THR A 45 -11.74 -9.11 -19.59
CA THR A 45 -12.16 -10.34 -20.28
C THR A 45 -12.34 -11.53 -19.33
N SER A 46 -11.76 -11.46 -18.11
CA SER A 46 -11.66 -12.60 -17.19
C SER A 46 -12.00 -12.24 -15.74
N ILE A 47 -13.06 -11.46 -15.49
CA ILE A 47 -13.54 -11.21 -14.11
C ILE A 47 -14.30 -12.43 -13.62
N LYS A 48 -13.87 -12.96 -12.47
CA LYS A 48 -14.65 -13.95 -11.72
C LYS A 48 -15.44 -13.26 -10.61
N ARG A 49 -16.75 -13.47 -10.61
CA ARG A 49 -17.64 -13.03 -9.52
C ARG A 49 -17.73 -14.13 -8.48
N TYR A 50 -17.44 -13.81 -7.23
CA TYR A 50 -17.58 -14.72 -6.10
C TYR A 50 -18.80 -14.31 -5.27
N THR A 51 -19.76 -15.23 -5.16
CA THR A 51 -20.91 -15.13 -4.26
C THR A 51 -20.78 -16.19 -3.18
N LYS A 52 -21.61 -16.11 -2.14
CA LYS A 52 -21.62 -17.12 -1.07
C LYS A 52 -21.94 -18.52 -1.62
N GLU A 53 -22.76 -18.60 -2.67
CA GLU A 53 -23.21 -19.88 -3.24
C GLU A 53 -22.49 -20.31 -4.54
N SER A 54 -21.82 -19.41 -5.26
CA SER A 54 -21.26 -19.74 -6.58
C SER A 54 -20.14 -18.83 -7.08
N VAL A 55 -19.35 -19.34 -8.03
CA VAL A 55 -18.39 -18.58 -8.84
C VAL A 55 -18.92 -18.49 -10.26
N SER A 56 -19.07 -17.26 -10.79
CA SER A 56 -19.47 -17.03 -12.17
C SER A 56 -18.30 -16.45 -12.98
N ASP A 57 -18.01 -17.05 -14.14
CA ASP A 57 -16.88 -16.68 -14.99
C ASP A 57 -17.18 -15.49 -15.93
N ARG A 58 -18.36 -14.85 -15.86
CA ARG A 58 -18.70 -13.69 -16.71
C ARG A 58 -19.50 -12.64 -15.95
N LEU A 59 -18.84 -11.55 -15.59
CA LEU A 59 -19.51 -10.35 -15.08
C LEU A 59 -19.98 -9.48 -16.27
N LEU A 60 -21.29 -9.49 -16.57
CA LEU A 60 -21.89 -8.63 -17.60
C LEU A 60 -22.08 -7.17 -17.13
N SER A 61 -22.20 -6.96 -15.81
CA SER A 61 -22.26 -5.63 -15.19
C SER A 61 -21.93 -5.73 -13.70
N PHE A 62 -21.36 -4.65 -13.14
CA PHE A 62 -21.10 -4.53 -11.70
C PHE A 62 -22.41 -4.20 -10.97
N ILE A 63 -22.82 -5.05 -10.02
CA ILE A 63 -23.96 -4.78 -9.14
C ILE A 63 -23.44 -4.05 -7.89
N SER A 64 -24.22 -3.10 -7.36
CA SER A 64 -23.91 -2.48 -6.06
C SER A 64 -23.86 -3.57 -4.98
N ASN A 65 -22.70 -3.72 -4.33
CA ASN A 65 -22.35 -4.74 -3.30
C ASN A 65 -21.67 -6.03 -3.79
N ASP A 66 -21.15 -6.07 -5.02
CA ASP A 66 -20.36 -7.23 -5.46
C ASP A 66 -18.96 -7.28 -4.82
N ASN A 67 -18.54 -8.50 -4.46
CA ASN A 67 -17.15 -8.82 -4.16
C ASN A 67 -16.45 -9.28 -5.45
N ILE A 68 -15.41 -8.57 -5.84
CA ILE A 68 -14.74 -8.76 -7.13
C ILE A 68 -13.31 -9.21 -6.89
N LEU A 69 -12.91 -10.31 -7.53
CA LEU A 69 -11.52 -10.74 -7.60
C LEU A 69 -10.97 -10.45 -9.00
N LEU A 70 -9.94 -9.61 -9.05
CA LEU A 70 -9.23 -9.30 -10.29
C LEU A 70 -7.89 -10.05 -10.31
N LYS A 71 -7.64 -10.78 -11.39
CA LYS A 71 -6.35 -11.42 -11.66
C LYS A 71 -5.63 -10.67 -12.78
N GLY A 72 -4.43 -10.18 -12.51
CA GLY A 72 -3.60 -9.49 -13.49
C GLY A 72 -2.62 -8.51 -12.85
N ASN A 73 -2.02 -7.65 -13.68
CA ASN A 73 -1.14 -6.60 -13.17
C ASN A 73 -1.95 -5.54 -12.40
N ASN A 74 -1.55 -5.27 -11.16
CA ASN A 74 -2.25 -4.33 -10.29
C ASN A 74 -2.26 -2.90 -10.83
N LEU A 75 -1.21 -2.44 -11.52
CA LEU A 75 -1.17 -1.11 -12.13
C LEU A 75 -2.26 -0.98 -13.20
N ILE A 76 -2.33 -1.96 -14.10
CA ILE A 76 -3.34 -2.01 -15.16
C ILE A 76 -4.74 -2.13 -14.55
N ALA A 77 -4.92 -2.99 -13.55
CA ALA A 77 -6.19 -3.17 -12.86
C ALA A 77 -6.67 -1.87 -12.19
N LEU A 78 -5.79 -1.13 -11.52
CA LEU A 78 -6.10 0.15 -10.90
C LEU A 78 -6.53 1.19 -11.94
N HIS A 79 -5.84 1.28 -13.08
CA HIS A 79 -6.22 2.18 -14.17
C HIS A 79 -7.58 1.84 -14.78
N CYS A 80 -7.90 0.56 -14.94
CA CYS A 80 -9.23 0.14 -15.38
C CYS A 80 -10.31 0.49 -14.35
N LEU A 81 -10.04 0.30 -13.06
CA LEU A 81 -10.98 0.65 -11.98
C LEU A 81 -11.21 2.16 -11.86
N LYS A 82 -10.18 2.98 -12.12
CA LYS A 82 -10.24 4.45 -12.03
C LYS A 82 -11.40 5.05 -12.82
N LYS A 83 -11.74 4.53 -14.00
CA LYS A 83 -12.87 5.03 -14.80
C LYS A 83 -14.23 4.96 -14.10
N ARG A 84 -14.42 4.01 -13.18
CA ARG A 84 -15.71 3.75 -12.54
C ARG A 84 -15.73 4.04 -11.04
N PHE A 85 -14.58 3.90 -10.39
CA PHE A 85 -14.46 3.94 -8.92
C PHE A 85 -13.67 5.14 -8.40
N ILE A 86 -13.44 6.16 -9.23
CA ILE A 86 -12.87 7.43 -8.76
C ILE A 86 -13.72 8.00 -7.61
N ASN A 87 -13.06 8.48 -6.56
CA ASN A 87 -13.70 9.05 -5.37
C ASN A 87 -14.73 8.16 -4.67
N SER A 88 -14.67 6.84 -4.83
CA SER A 88 -15.69 5.91 -4.32
C SER A 88 -15.21 4.95 -3.24
N VAL A 89 -13.89 4.75 -3.13
CA VAL A 89 -13.31 3.76 -2.22
C VAL A 89 -13.15 4.35 -0.82
N LYS A 90 -13.77 3.74 0.18
CA LYS A 90 -13.67 4.21 1.58
C LYS A 90 -12.36 3.82 2.26
N LEU A 91 -11.87 2.61 1.99
CA LEU A 91 -10.68 2.07 2.64
C LEU A 91 -9.85 1.29 1.62
N ILE A 92 -8.55 1.53 1.64
CA ILE A 92 -7.55 0.73 0.93
C ILE A 92 -6.59 0.15 1.96
N TYR A 93 -6.27 -1.13 1.82
CA TYR A 93 -5.20 -1.79 2.57
C TYR A 93 -4.29 -2.46 1.55
N ILE A 94 -2.99 -2.27 1.69
CA ILE A 94 -1.98 -2.93 0.85
C ILE A 94 -0.80 -3.40 1.70
N ASP A 95 -0.28 -4.57 1.34
CA ASP A 95 0.92 -5.19 1.89
C ASP A 95 1.93 -5.40 0.74
N PRO A 96 2.68 -4.35 0.35
CA PRO A 96 3.64 -4.41 -0.74
C PRO A 96 4.90 -5.21 -0.36
N PRO A 97 5.70 -5.70 -1.32
CA PRO A 97 6.98 -6.35 -1.01
C PRO A 97 7.93 -5.41 -0.26
N TYR A 98 8.66 -5.92 0.73
CA TYR A 98 9.50 -5.12 1.65
C TYR A 98 10.95 -4.89 1.19
N ASN A 99 11.32 -5.31 -0.03
CA ASN A 99 12.66 -5.13 -0.59
C ASN A 99 13.78 -5.66 0.35
N THR A 100 13.53 -6.81 0.98
CA THR A 100 14.37 -7.35 2.05
C THR A 100 15.66 -8.00 1.55
N GLY A 101 15.75 -8.28 0.26
CA GLY A 101 16.82 -9.04 -0.39
C GLY A 101 16.72 -10.55 -0.21
N ASN A 102 15.74 -11.03 0.57
CA ASN A 102 15.47 -12.45 0.78
C ASN A 102 14.34 -12.90 -0.13
N ASP A 103 14.64 -13.91 -0.94
CA ASP A 103 13.82 -14.38 -2.05
C ASP A 103 12.63 -15.26 -1.62
N SER A 104 11.97 -14.88 -0.52
CA SER A 104 10.83 -15.61 0.04
C SER A 104 9.50 -14.93 -0.31
N PHE A 105 8.85 -15.52 -1.32
CA PHE A 105 7.47 -15.36 -1.80
C PHE A 105 7.17 -14.25 -2.85
N ARG A 106 7.13 -14.71 -4.12
CA ARG A 106 6.37 -14.20 -5.29
C ARG A 106 6.62 -12.79 -5.86
N TYR A 107 7.47 -11.94 -5.28
CA TYR A 107 7.81 -10.63 -5.86
C TYR A 107 9.33 -10.46 -6.07
N ASN A 108 9.73 -9.64 -7.04
CA ASN A 108 11.13 -9.27 -7.20
C ASN A 108 11.57 -8.45 -5.98
N ASP A 109 12.31 -9.05 -5.06
CA ASP A 109 12.76 -8.43 -3.81
C ASP A 109 14.17 -7.80 -3.94
N LYS A 110 14.66 -7.65 -5.18
CA LYS A 110 15.95 -7.04 -5.54
C LYS A 110 15.75 -5.76 -6.34
N PHE A 111 14.91 -4.87 -5.84
CA PHE A 111 14.80 -3.55 -6.44
C PHE A 111 15.87 -2.63 -5.86
N ASN A 112 16.54 -1.85 -6.72
CA ASN A 112 17.18 -0.64 -6.22
C ASN A 112 16.08 0.22 -5.57
N ARG A 113 16.37 0.88 -4.44
CA ARG A 113 15.39 1.68 -3.70
C ARG A 113 14.62 2.67 -4.59
N SER A 114 15.29 3.25 -5.58
CA SER A 114 14.66 4.13 -6.58
C SER A 114 13.59 3.43 -7.41
N THR A 115 13.82 2.17 -7.77
CA THR A 115 12.87 1.34 -8.52
C THR A 115 11.65 1.02 -7.67
N TRP A 116 11.86 0.57 -6.43
CA TRP A 116 10.76 0.27 -5.52
C TRP A 116 9.88 1.49 -5.26
N LEU A 117 10.50 2.66 -5.05
CA LEU A 117 9.78 3.92 -4.90
C LEU A 117 8.98 4.28 -6.15
N THR A 118 9.52 4.05 -7.35
CA THR A 118 8.81 4.30 -8.62
C THR A 118 7.62 3.35 -8.76
N PHE A 119 7.84 2.04 -8.51
CA PHE A 119 6.81 1.01 -8.47
C PHE A 119 5.64 1.40 -7.56
N MET A 120 5.96 1.82 -6.33
CA MET A 120 4.98 2.23 -5.33
C MET A 120 4.31 3.55 -5.72
N LYS A 121 5.05 4.53 -6.22
CA LYS A 121 4.52 5.84 -6.63
C LYS A 121 3.42 5.67 -7.68
N ASN A 122 3.67 4.90 -8.74
CA ASN A 122 2.69 4.73 -9.82
C ASN A 122 1.36 4.16 -9.29
N ARG A 123 1.41 3.26 -8.30
CA ARG A 123 0.22 2.61 -7.71
C ARG A 123 -0.48 3.48 -6.67
N LEU A 124 0.28 4.10 -5.77
CA LEU A 124 -0.25 4.95 -4.71
C LEU A 124 -0.93 6.21 -5.26
N SER A 125 -0.42 6.78 -6.35
CA SER A 125 -1.05 7.92 -7.02
C SER A 125 -2.47 7.58 -7.49
N ILE A 126 -2.66 6.43 -8.14
CA ILE A 126 -4.00 5.99 -8.59
C ILE A 126 -4.88 5.62 -7.40
N ALA A 127 -4.31 4.97 -6.38
CA ALA A 127 -5.03 4.64 -5.15
C ALA A 127 -5.62 5.89 -4.48
N LYS A 128 -4.88 7.00 -4.44
CA LYS A 128 -5.38 8.30 -3.94
C LYS A 128 -6.59 8.81 -4.71
N GLU A 129 -6.60 8.64 -6.04
CA GLU A 129 -7.72 9.06 -6.87
C GLU A 129 -8.97 8.19 -6.69
N LEU A 130 -8.78 6.89 -6.42
CA LEU A 130 -9.87 5.97 -6.12
C LEU A 130 -10.54 6.27 -4.77
N LEU A 131 -9.77 6.74 -3.79
CA LEU A 131 -10.28 7.04 -2.46
C LEU A 131 -11.36 8.14 -2.51
N ARG A 132 -12.44 7.92 -1.77
CA ARG A 132 -13.40 8.98 -1.38
C ARG A 132 -12.68 10.01 -0.52
N ASP A 133 -13.22 11.22 -0.43
CA ASP A 133 -12.53 12.32 0.25
C ASP A 133 -12.32 12.09 1.76
N ASP A 134 -13.26 11.40 2.42
CA ASP A 134 -13.12 10.94 3.81
C ASP A 134 -12.47 9.54 3.90
N GLY A 135 -11.92 9.04 2.80
CA GLY A 135 -11.33 7.71 2.67
C GLY A 135 -9.93 7.64 3.29
N ILE A 136 -9.52 6.43 3.66
CA ILE A 136 -8.23 6.15 4.27
C ILE A 136 -7.49 5.02 3.56
N ILE A 137 -6.17 5.06 3.66
CA ILE A 137 -5.28 4.02 3.18
C ILE A 137 -4.34 3.56 4.29
N PHE A 138 -4.14 2.25 4.36
CA PHE A 138 -3.12 1.59 5.17
C PHE A 138 -2.09 0.94 4.23
N VAL A 139 -0.82 1.23 4.47
CA VAL A 139 0.29 0.59 3.76
C VAL A 139 1.19 -0.05 4.79
N GLN A 140 1.34 -1.37 4.71
CA GLN A 140 2.23 -2.12 5.60
C GLN A 140 3.67 -2.07 5.09
N CYS A 141 4.63 -2.02 6.00
CA CYS A 141 6.06 -2.08 5.69
C CYS A 141 6.91 -2.56 6.88
N ASP A 142 8.12 -3.00 6.56
CA ASP A 142 9.18 -3.23 7.54
C ASP A 142 9.93 -1.94 7.89
N ASP A 143 10.95 -2.05 8.73
CA ASP A 143 11.82 -0.96 9.15
C ASP A 143 12.69 -0.38 8.02
N LYS A 144 13.03 -1.18 7.00
CA LYS A 144 13.94 -0.77 5.91
C LYS A 144 13.28 0.24 4.99
N GLU A 145 12.05 -0.02 4.57
CA GLU A 145 11.35 0.84 3.62
C GLU A 145 10.46 1.89 4.28
N HIS A 146 10.19 1.78 5.60
CA HIS A 146 9.31 2.70 6.35
C HIS A 146 9.57 4.18 6.06
N SER A 147 10.81 4.63 6.21
CA SER A 147 11.15 6.06 6.04
C SER A 147 10.98 6.52 4.58
N SER A 148 11.32 5.65 3.64
CA SER A 148 11.18 5.90 2.19
C SER A 148 9.72 6.03 1.80
N LEU A 149 8.93 5.04 2.22
CA LEU A 149 7.52 4.97 1.97
C LEU A 149 6.80 6.15 2.61
N ARG A 150 7.16 6.51 3.84
CA ARG A 150 6.59 7.66 4.53
C ARG A 150 6.81 8.95 3.75
N PHE A 151 8.03 9.19 3.27
CA PHE A 151 8.34 10.36 2.46
C PHE A 151 7.54 10.37 1.14
N LEU A 152 7.43 9.21 0.48
CA LEU A 152 6.64 9.07 -0.74
C LEU A 152 5.15 9.34 -0.50
N MET A 153 4.60 8.82 0.60
CA MET A 153 3.20 9.06 0.97
C MET A 153 2.96 10.52 1.33
N ASP A 154 3.90 11.20 1.98
CA ASP A 154 3.83 12.64 2.25
C ASP A 154 3.80 13.45 0.94
N ASP A 155 4.55 13.05 -0.10
CA ASP A 155 4.53 13.69 -1.44
C ASP A 155 3.20 13.45 -2.17
N ILE A 156 2.68 12.22 -2.13
CA ILE A 156 1.45 11.85 -2.86
C ILE A 156 0.20 12.37 -2.13
N PHE A 157 0.08 12.12 -0.83
CA PHE A 157 -1.13 12.42 -0.05
C PHE A 157 -1.07 13.80 0.61
N GLY A 158 0.12 14.35 0.86
CA GLY A 158 0.31 15.56 1.66
C GLY A 158 0.58 15.23 3.12
N ARG A 159 1.52 15.94 3.74
CA ARG A 159 1.97 15.70 5.13
C ARG A 159 0.83 15.82 6.16
N ASP A 160 -0.06 16.78 5.99
CA ASP A 160 -1.18 17.03 6.93
C ASP A 160 -2.23 15.91 6.93
N ASN A 161 -2.25 15.11 5.87
CA ASN A 161 -3.13 13.96 5.71
C ASN A 161 -2.59 12.68 6.37
N PHE A 162 -1.38 12.72 6.95
CA PHE A 162 -0.87 11.65 7.80
C PHE A 162 -1.70 11.54 9.08
N LEU A 163 -2.19 10.34 9.37
CA LEU A 163 -3.01 10.09 10.56
C LEU A 163 -2.20 9.41 11.66
N ASN A 164 -1.56 8.29 11.36
CA ASN A 164 -0.85 7.52 12.38
C ASN A 164 0.20 6.55 11.79
N ASN A 165 1.14 6.13 12.63
CA ASN A 165 2.05 5.02 12.39
C ASN A 165 1.74 3.92 13.41
N ILE A 166 1.04 2.88 12.98
CA ILE A 166 0.65 1.78 13.86
C ILE A 166 1.80 0.77 13.89
N VAL A 167 2.29 0.46 15.08
CA VAL A 167 3.34 -0.53 15.29
C VAL A 167 2.71 -1.88 15.56
N VAL A 168 3.00 -2.86 14.72
CA VAL A 168 2.50 -4.23 14.83
C VAL A 168 3.63 -5.11 15.34
N LYS A 169 3.43 -5.72 16.52
CA LYS A 169 4.37 -6.73 17.03
C LYS A 169 4.17 -8.04 16.25
N THR A 170 5.22 -8.51 15.57
CA THR A 170 5.17 -9.71 14.71
C THR A 170 5.84 -10.93 15.33
N SER A 171 6.66 -10.76 16.36
CA SER A 171 7.28 -11.89 17.06
C SER A 171 7.61 -11.59 18.53
N ASP A 172 7.78 -12.66 19.31
CA ASP A 172 8.26 -12.60 20.68
C ASP A 172 9.78 -12.76 20.79
N PRO A 173 10.40 -12.22 21.86
CA PRO A 173 11.82 -12.42 22.18
C PRO A 173 12.17 -13.89 22.45
N SER A 174 12.39 -14.70 21.42
CA SER A 174 12.71 -16.13 21.63
C SER A 174 13.77 -16.69 20.67
N GLY A 175 14.47 -17.73 21.14
CA GLY A 175 15.44 -18.49 20.37
C GLY A 175 16.73 -17.74 20.01
N LEU A 176 17.30 -18.08 18.85
CA LEU A 176 18.56 -17.52 18.34
C LEU A 176 18.55 -15.99 18.22
N LYS A 177 17.37 -15.36 18.11
CA LYS A 177 17.21 -13.91 18.02
C LYS A 177 17.66 -13.16 19.28
N VAL A 178 17.56 -13.81 20.46
CA VAL A 178 17.92 -13.21 21.75
C VAL A 178 19.35 -13.55 22.19
N VAL A 179 19.99 -14.50 21.49
CA VAL A 179 21.36 -14.94 21.77
C VAL A 179 22.38 -13.97 21.18
N ASN A 180 22.06 -13.32 20.06
CA ASN A 180 22.92 -12.31 19.46
C ASN A 180 22.84 -10.98 20.23
N PRO A 181 23.97 -10.35 20.59
CA PRO A 181 24.01 -9.12 21.41
C PRO A 181 23.60 -7.84 20.65
N SER A 182 22.91 -7.96 19.52
CA SER A 182 22.44 -6.83 18.71
C SER A 182 20.95 -6.57 18.94
N PRO A 183 20.50 -5.30 18.88
CA PRO A 183 19.08 -5.00 18.71
C PRO A 183 18.51 -5.77 17.51
N TYR A 184 17.32 -6.34 17.67
CA TYR A 184 16.63 -7.10 16.63
C TYR A 184 15.22 -6.56 16.44
N SER A 185 14.77 -6.48 15.18
CA SER A 185 13.44 -5.99 14.84
C SER A 185 12.37 -7.06 15.15
N GLN A 186 11.29 -6.64 15.81
CA GLN A 186 10.11 -7.47 16.11
C GLN A 186 8.82 -6.84 15.64
N THR A 187 8.94 -5.76 14.89
CA THR A 187 7.81 -4.90 14.58
C THR A 187 7.77 -4.60 13.12
N GLU A 188 6.55 -4.65 12.59
CA GLU A 188 6.20 -4.06 11.32
C GLU A 188 5.37 -2.81 11.58
N TYR A 189 5.15 -2.04 10.52
CA TYR A 189 4.50 -0.75 10.59
C TYR A 189 3.35 -0.70 9.60
N LEU A 190 2.25 -0.08 10.01
CA LEU A 190 1.17 0.32 9.12
C LEU A 190 1.11 1.85 9.09
N LEU A 191 1.46 2.43 7.95
CA LEU A 191 1.29 3.85 7.69
C LEU A 191 -0.17 4.12 7.34
N MET A 192 -0.81 4.99 8.11
CA MET A 192 -2.20 5.38 7.94
C MET A 192 -2.29 6.81 7.43
N PHE A 193 -2.91 7.00 6.27
CA PHE A 193 -3.20 8.31 5.67
C PHE A 193 -4.68 8.43 5.33
N CYS A 194 -5.20 9.66 5.37
CA CYS A 194 -6.48 10.00 4.75
C CYS A 194 -6.26 10.66 3.39
N LYS A 195 -7.32 10.76 2.59
CA LYS A 195 -7.27 11.56 1.36
C LYS A 195 -7.38 13.06 1.63
N ASP A 196 -8.32 13.46 2.47
CA ASP A 196 -8.54 14.86 2.88
C ASP A 196 -8.79 14.93 4.39
N ARG A 197 -7.84 15.54 5.11
CA ARG A 197 -7.86 15.69 6.56
C ARG A 197 -9.10 16.43 7.06
N SER A 198 -9.63 17.38 6.28
CA SER A 198 -10.79 18.17 6.67
C SER A 198 -12.09 17.38 6.66
N LYS A 199 -12.16 16.31 5.86
CA LYS A 199 -13.32 15.44 5.71
C LYS A 199 -13.20 14.11 6.45
N TYR A 200 -11.99 13.77 6.89
CA TYR A 200 -11.74 12.58 7.67
C TYR A 200 -12.52 12.60 8.99
N THR A 201 -13.30 11.55 9.21
CA THR A 201 -14.03 11.31 10.46
C THR A 201 -13.71 9.92 10.95
N TYR A 202 -13.68 9.75 12.28
CA TYR A 202 -13.55 8.45 12.92
C TYR A 202 -14.70 8.27 13.90
N THR A 203 -15.19 7.03 14.02
CA THR A 203 -16.22 6.67 15.01
C THR A 203 -15.52 6.20 16.27
N PRO A 204 -15.57 6.94 17.40
CA PRO A 204 -14.95 6.51 18.64
C PRO A 204 -15.56 5.18 19.10
N GLN A 205 -14.71 4.21 19.43
CA GLN A 205 -15.12 2.96 20.06
C GLN A 205 -14.70 3.01 21.53
N PHE A 206 -15.68 2.94 22.43
CA PHE A 206 -15.43 2.95 23.86
C PHE A 206 -15.41 1.52 24.39
N VAL A 207 -14.30 1.14 25.02
CA VAL A 207 -14.16 -0.14 25.73
C VAL A 207 -14.20 0.16 27.22
N LYS A 208 -15.07 -0.53 27.95
CA LYS A 208 -15.15 -0.40 29.40
C LYS A 208 -13.83 -0.86 30.01
N SER A 209 -13.14 0.03 30.71
CA SER A 209 -11.93 -0.29 31.48
C SER A 209 -12.17 -0.06 32.97
N SER A 210 -11.44 -0.83 33.81
CA SER A 210 -11.34 -0.55 35.23
C SER A 210 -10.54 0.73 35.47
N TYR A 211 -10.79 1.40 36.60
CA TYR A 211 -9.99 2.55 37.02
C TYR A 211 -8.51 2.15 37.12
N ASP A 212 -7.63 2.87 36.43
CA ASP A 212 -6.18 2.68 36.55
C ASP A 212 -5.66 3.57 37.70
N PRO A 213 -5.21 2.97 38.83
CA PRO A 213 -4.73 3.71 39.99
C PRO A 213 -3.43 4.50 39.71
N SER A 214 -2.80 4.32 38.54
CA SER A 214 -1.60 5.05 38.13
C SER A 214 -1.88 6.52 37.81
N TYR A 215 -3.11 6.89 37.43
CA TYR A 215 -3.49 8.29 37.15
C TYR A 215 -3.44 9.21 38.37
N GLY A 216 -3.39 8.66 39.59
CA GLY A 216 -3.25 9.42 40.84
C GLY A 216 -1.81 9.60 41.33
N LYS A 217 -0.81 9.03 40.66
CA LYS A 217 0.60 9.06 41.11
C LYS A 217 1.32 10.27 40.54
N PHE A 218 1.90 11.10 41.39
CA PHE A 218 2.82 12.18 41.01
C PHE A 218 4.21 11.96 41.60
N ILE A 219 5.25 12.32 40.85
CA ILE A 219 6.63 12.23 41.32
C ILE A 219 6.90 13.43 42.24
N LYS A 220 7.14 13.19 43.53
CA LYS A 220 7.66 14.21 44.44
C LYS A 220 9.13 14.47 44.09
N LYS A 221 9.46 15.69 43.63
CA LYS A 221 10.86 16.13 43.55
C LYS A 221 11.45 16.13 44.95
N HIS A 222 12.39 15.22 45.22
CA HIS A 222 13.28 15.35 46.38
C HIS A 222 14.31 16.43 46.05
N LYS A 223 14.37 17.47 46.90
CA LYS A 223 15.42 18.50 46.87
C LYS A 223 16.72 17.94 47.43
#